data_AF-A0A8S3GIS4-F1
#
_entry.id   AF-A0A8S3GIS4-F1
#
_cell.length_a   1.000
_cell.length_b   1.000
_cell.length_c   1.000
_cell.angle_alpha   90.00
_cell.angle_beta   90.00
_cell.angle_gamma   90.00
#
_symmetry.space_group_name_H-M   'P 1'
#
loop_
_entity.id
_entity.type
_entity.pdbx_description
1 polymer ?
#
loop_
_entity_poly.entity_id
_entity_poly.type
_entity_poly.pdbx_seq_one_letter_code
_entity_poly.pdbx_strand_id
1 'polypeptide(L)'
;DTLDPIRSILNSTYRNPNKCPISSTFFINHVHTDYCLVQRLFDNQNEIAMTTSSNKCPLNNCYNESNWHHWTDDDWYDEIKQQRINIVEHARIHQSHIKGFRVPHLQIDENKHFEYLKRFHFHYDSSMLFKSASLMWPFTLDYPFDQTDCINCQQWNRSFEALWQFPLHEWTYTHGENRIIKLT
;
A
#
# COMPACT_ATOMS: atom_id res chain seq x y z
N ASP A 1 10.99 -12.58 -14.42
CA ASP A 1 9.57 -12.57 -14.79
C ASP A 1 8.75 -12.80 -13.52
N THR A 2 7.95 -11.82 -13.10
CA THR A 2 7.15 -11.87 -11.85
C THR A 2 5.83 -12.62 -12.01
N LEU A 3 5.47 -12.97 -13.24
CA LEU A 3 4.21 -13.65 -13.58
C LEU A 3 4.18 -15.12 -13.13
N ASP A 4 5.27 -15.85 -13.32
CA ASP A 4 5.30 -17.30 -13.07
C ASP A 4 5.09 -17.66 -11.59
N PRO A 5 5.72 -16.96 -10.62
CA PRO A 5 5.43 -17.18 -9.21
C PRO A 5 3.98 -16.86 -8.84
N ILE A 6 3.44 -15.72 -9.31
CA ILE A 6 2.06 -15.32 -9.00
C ILE A 6 1.07 -16.36 -9.55
N ARG A 7 1.26 -16.80 -10.79
CA ARG A 7 0.41 -17.84 -11.39
C ARG A 7 0.55 -19.18 -10.68
N SER A 8 1.74 -19.57 -10.23
CA SER A 8 1.91 -20.86 -9.56
C SER A 8 1.23 -20.91 -8.18
N ILE A 9 1.18 -19.78 -7.47
CA ILE A 9 0.53 -19.67 -6.15
C ILE A 9 -0.98 -19.40 -6.30
N LEU A 10 -1.39 -18.50 -7.18
CA LEU A 10 -2.79 -18.09 -7.34
C LEU A 10 -3.52 -18.87 -8.47
N ASN A 11 -3.28 -20.18 -8.59
CA ASN A 11 -3.87 -21.06 -9.63
C ASN A 11 -5.18 -21.77 -9.22
N SER A 12 -5.89 -21.32 -8.18
CA SER A 12 -7.11 -21.95 -7.63
C SER A 12 -6.96 -23.35 -7.02
N THR A 13 -5.77 -23.94 -7.05
CA THR A 13 -5.46 -25.20 -6.35
C THR A 13 -5.48 -24.99 -4.84
N TYR A 14 -4.89 -23.88 -4.39
CA TYR A 14 -4.90 -23.48 -2.98
C TYR A 14 -6.22 -22.80 -2.64
N ARG A 15 -6.91 -23.33 -1.63
CA ARG A 15 -8.24 -22.89 -1.22
C ARG A 15 -8.30 -22.65 0.28
N ASN A 16 -9.08 -21.65 0.66
CA ASN A 16 -9.44 -21.38 2.05
C ASN A 16 -10.40 -22.46 2.58
N PRO A 17 -10.59 -22.58 3.91
CA PRO A 17 -11.51 -23.55 4.51
C PRO A 17 -12.95 -23.48 4.00
N ASN A 18 -13.37 -22.30 3.50
CA ASN A 18 -14.67 -22.09 2.85
C ASN A 18 -14.73 -22.59 1.40
N LYS A 19 -13.68 -23.27 0.90
CA LYS A 19 -13.51 -23.80 -0.47
C LYS A 19 -13.35 -22.75 -1.57
N CYS A 20 -13.30 -21.46 -1.25
CA CYS A 20 -12.91 -20.42 -2.20
C CYS A 20 -11.40 -20.47 -2.48
N PRO A 21 -10.94 -20.14 -3.69
CA PRO A 21 -9.52 -19.89 -3.95
C PRO A 21 -8.92 -18.91 -2.95
N ILE A 22 -7.63 -19.06 -2.63
CA ILE A 22 -6.90 -18.00 -1.92
C ILE A 22 -6.86 -16.74 -2.78
N SER A 23 -6.86 -15.59 -2.13
CA SER A 23 -6.78 -14.28 -2.78
C SER A 23 -5.63 -13.47 -2.18
N SER A 24 -5.23 -12.42 -2.87
CA SER A 24 -4.20 -11.48 -2.42
C SER A 24 -4.58 -10.04 -2.77
N THR A 25 -3.87 -9.10 -2.17
CA THR A 25 -3.97 -7.67 -2.48
C THR A 25 -2.67 -7.22 -3.15
N PHE A 26 -2.79 -6.54 -4.28
CA PHE A 26 -1.66 -6.00 -5.03
C PHE A 26 -1.69 -4.47 -5.00
N PHE A 27 -0.63 -3.83 -4.51
CA PHE A 27 -0.47 -2.37 -4.53
C PHE A 27 0.26 -1.96 -5.81
N ILE A 28 -0.49 -1.52 -6.81
CA ILE A 28 0.02 -1.32 -8.17
C ILE A 28 0.59 0.09 -8.33
N ASN A 29 1.79 0.21 -8.92
CA ASN A 29 2.35 1.45 -9.48
C ASN A 29 2.23 1.45 -11.02
N HIS A 30 2.66 2.52 -11.68
CA HIS A 30 2.65 2.58 -13.14
C HIS A 30 3.89 1.97 -13.80
N VAL A 31 5.05 2.23 -13.19
CA VAL A 31 6.34 1.99 -13.82
C VAL A 31 6.55 0.49 -14.06
N HIS A 32 6.72 0.11 -15.33
CA HIS A 32 6.89 -1.27 -15.79
C HIS A 32 5.72 -2.23 -15.47
N THR A 33 4.51 -1.69 -15.27
CA THR A 33 3.31 -2.51 -15.01
C THR A 33 2.66 -2.99 -16.31
N ASP A 34 2.43 -4.30 -16.40
CA ASP A 34 1.52 -4.90 -17.40
C ASP A 34 0.07 -4.83 -16.89
N TYR A 35 -0.71 -3.88 -17.41
CA TYR A 35 -2.10 -3.72 -17.01
C TYR A 35 -3.03 -4.84 -17.50
N CYS A 36 -2.64 -5.64 -18.50
CA CYS A 36 -3.37 -6.84 -18.85
C CYS A 36 -3.26 -7.89 -17.75
N LEU A 37 -2.10 -7.99 -17.09
CA LEU A 37 -1.96 -8.81 -15.90
C LEU A 37 -2.77 -8.27 -14.74
N VAL A 38 -2.72 -6.95 -14.49
CA VAL A 38 -3.52 -6.32 -13.41
C VAL A 38 -5.01 -6.63 -13.57
N GLN A 39 -5.53 -6.50 -14.80
CA GLN A 39 -6.92 -6.88 -15.09
C GLN A 39 -7.18 -8.36 -14.78
N ARG A 40 -6.31 -9.28 -15.22
CA ARG A 40 -6.46 -10.71 -14.93
C ARG A 40 -6.40 -11.03 -13.43
N LEU A 41 -5.57 -10.32 -12.65
CA LEU A 41 -5.52 -10.48 -11.21
C LEU A 41 -6.84 -10.08 -10.57
N PHE A 42 -7.41 -8.95 -11.00
CA PHE A 42 -8.72 -8.49 -10.57
C PHE A 42 -9.84 -9.46 -10.94
N ASP A 43 -9.89 -9.92 -12.19
CA ASP A 43 -10.88 -10.90 -12.67
C ASP A 43 -10.82 -12.22 -11.88
N ASN A 44 -9.62 -12.57 -11.37
CA ASN A 44 -9.39 -13.71 -10.48
C ASN A 44 -9.65 -13.40 -8.99
N GLN A 45 -10.47 -12.38 -8.69
CA GLN A 45 -10.92 -12.01 -7.33
C GLN A 45 -9.80 -11.56 -6.38
N ASN A 46 -8.67 -11.10 -6.93
CA ASN A 46 -7.67 -10.40 -6.12
C ASN A 46 -8.06 -8.93 -5.99
N GLU A 47 -7.65 -8.33 -4.89
CA GLU A 47 -7.81 -6.90 -4.71
C GLU A 47 -6.69 -6.16 -5.44
N ILE A 48 -7.09 -5.14 -6.21
CA ILE A 48 -6.17 -4.16 -6.79
C ILE A 48 -6.24 -2.88 -5.94
N ALA A 49 -5.20 -2.68 -5.15
CA ALA A 49 -4.95 -1.49 -4.37
C ALA A 49 -3.88 -0.63 -5.06
N MET A 50 -3.64 0.56 -4.53
CA MET A 50 -2.83 1.57 -5.19
C MET A 50 -1.57 1.92 -4.38
N THR A 51 -0.47 2.18 -5.07
CA THR A 51 0.62 3.03 -4.57
C THR A 51 0.68 4.29 -5.45
N THR A 52 1.75 5.08 -5.40
CA THR A 52 1.93 6.22 -6.31
C THR A 52 2.26 5.75 -7.73
N SER A 53 2.07 6.62 -8.72
CA SER A 53 2.28 6.28 -10.13
C SER A 53 3.76 5.97 -10.40
N SER A 54 4.66 6.87 -10.01
CA SER A 54 6.10 6.73 -10.26
C SER A 54 6.80 5.77 -9.29
N ASN A 55 6.13 5.36 -8.20
CA ASN A 55 6.73 4.64 -7.08
C ASN A 55 7.91 5.38 -6.41
N LYS A 56 8.00 6.70 -6.60
CA LYS A 56 9.00 7.54 -5.94
C LYS A 56 8.59 7.86 -4.51
N CYS A 57 9.58 8.14 -3.69
CA CYS A 57 9.38 8.40 -2.27
C CYS A 57 9.06 9.87 -2.00
N PRO A 58 8.03 10.14 -1.17
CA PRO A 58 7.56 11.50 -0.93
C PRO A 58 8.49 12.33 -0.04
N LEU A 59 9.22 11.68 0.86
CA LEU A 59 9.93 12.36 1.95
C LEU A 59 11.44 12.17 1.95
N ASN A 60 12.01 11.13 1.33
CA ASN A 60 13.46 10.88 1.28
C ASN A 60 13.82 10.32 -0.09
N ASN A 61 15.09 10.47 -0.46
CA ASN A 61 15.57 9.91 -1.71
C ASN A 61 15.70 8.38 -1.62
N CYS A 62 14.83 7.65 -2.32
CA CYS A 62 14.85 6.19 -2.32
C CYS A 62 15.82 5.56 -3.33
N TYR A 63 16.28 6.32 -4.34
CA TYR A 63 17.09 5.79 -5.44
C TYR A 63 18.33 6.63 -5.78
N ASN A 64 18.67 7.57 -4.91
CA ASN A 64 19.72 8.56 -5.14
C ASN A 64 19.53 9.35 -6.47
N GLU A 65 18.29 9.76 -6.75
CA GLU A 65 17.95 10.56 -7.93
C GLU A 65 18.55 11.97 -7.84
N SER A 66 19.11 12.48 -8.95
CA SER A 66 19.77 13.80 -9.01
C SER A 66 18.84 14.99 -8.77
N ASN A 67 17.54 14.80 -8.96
CA ASN A 67 16.52 15.85 -8.86
C ASN A 67 15.51 15.59 -7.74
N TRP A 68 15.92 14.87 -6.69
CA TRP A 68 15.02 14.56 -5.59
C TRP A 68 14.64 15.80 -4.77
N HIS A 69 13.35 15.90 -4.44
CA HIS A 69 12.78 16.91 -3.54
C HIS A 69 11.71 16.28 -2.63
N HIS A 70 11.41 16.93 -1.50
CA HIS A 70 10.22 16.60 -0.71
C HIS A 70 8.97 16.93 -1.50
N TRP A 71 8.01 16.01 -1.52
CA TRP A 71 6.78 16.19 -2.27
C TRP A 71 5.96 17.36 -1.78
N THR A 72 5.56 18.17 -2.74
CA THR A 72 4.57 19.23 -2.58
C THR A 72 3.15 18.66 -2.60
N ASP A 73 2.18 19.54 -2.43
CA ASP A 73 0.77 19.18 -2.55
C ASP A 73 0.42 18.76 -4.00
N ASP A 74 1.01 19.42 -4.98
CA ASP A 74 0.82 19.08 -6.39
C ASP A 74 1.44 17.71 -6.71
N ASP A 75 2.62 17.40 -6.17
CA ASP A 75 3.25 16.07 -6.35
C ASP A 75 2.34 14.95 -5.83
N TRP A 76 1.80 15.07 -4.61
CA TRP A 76 0.87 14.10 -4.04
C TRP A 76 -0.41 13.95 -4.85
N TYR A 77 -0.99 15.09 -5.27
CA TYR A 77 -2.21 15.09 -6.05
C TYR A 77 -2.03 14.40 -7.40
N ASP A 78 -0.97 14.76 -8.13
CA ASP A 78 -0.69 14.25 -9.47
C ASP A 78 -0.33 12.76 -9.44
N GLU A 79 0.46 12.32 -8.47
CA GLU A 79 0.89 10.93 -8.35
C GLU A 79 -0.28 9.97 -8.04
N ILE A 80 -1.17 10.36 -7.13
CA ILE A 80 -2.36 9.57 -6.80
C ILE A 80 -3.38 9.61 -7.94
N LYS A 81 -3.63 10.80 -8.50
CA LYS A 81 -4.58 10.98 -9.60
C LYS A 81 -4.15 10.20 -10.84
N GLN A 82 -2.88 10.33 -11.24
CA GLN A 82 -2.35 9.66 -12.42
C GLN A 82 -2.42 8.15 -12.26
N GLN A 83 -2.07 7.61 -11.08
CA GLN A 83 -2.15 6.17 -10.89
C GLN A 83 -3.58 5.63 -10.93
N ARG A 84 -4.54 6.39 -10.38
CA ARG A 84 -5.96 6.03 -10.50
C ARG A 84 -6.41 6.00 -11.97
N ILE A 85 -6.04 7.01 -12.75
CA ILE A 85 -6.30 7.05 -14.20
C ILE A 85 -5.69 5.83 -14.89
N ASN A 86 -4.42 5.53 -14.60
CA ASN A 86 -3.74 4.39 -15.22
C ASN A 86 -4.44 3.06 -14.95
N ILE A 87 -4.89 2.80 -13.71
CA ILE A 87 -5.62 1.56 -13.37
C ILE A 87 -7.00 1.54 -14.06
N VAL A 88 -7.73 2.64 -14.03
CA VAL A 88 -9.08 2.73 -14.63
C VAL A 88 -9.03 2.54 -16.14
N GLU A 89 -8.12 3.23 -16.83
CA GLU A 89 -8.05 3.23 -18.29
C GLU A 89 -7.36 1.97 -18.83
N HIS A 90 -6.22 1.58 -18.25
CA HIS A 90 -5.42 0.50 -18.80
C HIS A 90 -5.81 -0.90 -18.29
N ALA A 91 -6.25 -1.04 -17.03
CA ALA A 91 -6.74 -2.32 -16.50
C ALA A 91 -8.27 -2.45 -16.55
N ARG A 92 -9.00 -1.39 -16.96
CA ARG A 92 -10.47 -1.38 -17.06
C ARG A 92 -11.19 -1.70 -15.75
N ILE A 93 -10.57 -1.37 -14.62
CA ILE A 93 -11.14 -1.56 -13.28
C ILE A 93 -11.86 -0.27 -12.89
N HIS A 94 -13.16 -0.35 -12.57
CA HIS A 94 -13.90 0.83 -12.15
C HIS A 94 -13.33 1.40 -10.84
N GLN A 95 -13.23 2.73 -10.74
CA GLN A 95 -12.57 3.42 -9.61
C GLN A 95 -13.12 3.03 -8.23
N SER A 96 -14.40 2.62 -8.13
CA SER A 96 -15.01 2.18 -6.86
C SER A 96 -14.41 0.89 -6.29
N HIS A 97 -13.64 0.15 -7.08
CA HIS A 97 -12.92 -1.03 -6.62
C HIS A 97 -11.52 -0.71 -6.07
N ILE A 98 -11.01 0.52 -6.30
CA ILE A 98 -9.68 0.95 -5.85
C ILE A 98 -9.82 1.55 -4.45
N LYS A 99 -9.66 0.71 -3.41
CA LYS A 99 -9.99 1.08 -2.02
C LYS A 99 -8.77 1.23 -1.11
N GLY A 100 -7.71 0.49 -1.38
CA GLY A 100 -6.50 0.46 -0.57
C GLY A 100 -5.40 1.36 -1.10
N PHE A 101 -4.59 1.88 -0.18
CA PHE A 101 -3.35 2.56 -0.50
C PHE A 101 -2.18 2.00 0.32
N ARG A 102 -0.98 2.03 -0.25
CA ARG A 102 0.29 1.84 0.46
C ARG A 102 1.31 2.80 -0.12
N VAL A 103 1.95 3.58 0.75
CA VAL A 103 2.98 4.54 0.34
C VAL A 103 4.25 3.82 -0.13
N PRO A 104 4.94 4.33 -1.16
CA PRO A 104 6.19 3.76 -1.64
C PRO A 104 7.22 3.58 -0.51
N HIS A 105 7.87 2.42 -0.50
CA HIS A 105 8.93 2.07 0.45
C HIS A 105 8.55 2.14 1.95
N LEU A 106 7.25 2.22 2.26
CA LEU A 106 6.71 2.45 3.60
C LEU A 106 7.17 3.78 4.20
N GLN A 107 7.40 4.79 3.37
CA GLN A 107 7.77 6.12 3.83
C GLN A 107 6.53 7.01 4.02
N ILE A 108 6.03 7.05 5.25
CA ILE A 108 4.84 7.83 5.62
C ILE A 108 5.16 9.32 5.67
N ASP A 109 4.37 10.12 4.94
CA ASP A 109 4.40 11.59 4.98
C ASP A 109 3.40 12.16 5.99
N GLU A 110 3.57 11.76 7.25
CA GLU A 110 2.79 12.24 8.41
C GLU A 110 1.28 12.43 8.12
N ASN A 111 0.73 13.59 8.52
CA ASN A 111 -0.63 14.03 8.25
C ASN A 111 -0.92 14.18 6.75
N LYS A 112 0.07 14.60 5.96
CA LYS A 112 -0.13 14.99 4.56
C LYS A 112 -0.58 13.79 3.73
N HIS A 113 0.13 12.68 3.85
CA HIS A 113 -0.24 11.42 3.21
C HIS A 113 -1.72 11.06 3.48
N PHE A 114 -2.14 11.04 4.75
CA PHE A 114 -3.51 10.65 5.12
C PHE A 114 -4.58 11.67 4.68
N GLU A 115 -4.24 12.96 4.65
CA GLU A 115 -5.10 14.01 4.08
C GLU A 115 -5.42 13.71 2.61
N TYR A 116 -4.42 13.32 1.83
CA TYR A 116 -4.60 12.92 0.45
C TYR A 116 -5.40 11.62 0.30
N LEU A 117 -5.20 10.64 1.19
CA LEU A 117 -6.03 9.43 1.16
C LEU A 117 -7.50 9.75 1.37
N LYS A 118 -7.81 10.63 2.32
CA LYS A 118 -9.17 11.12 2.57
C LYS A 118 -9.73 11.90 1.38
N ARG A 119 -8.93 12.81 0.81
CA ARG A 119 -9.31 13.62 -0.36
C ARG A 119 -9.64 12.76 -1.58
N PHE A 120 -8.94 11.64 -1.76
CA PHE A 120 -9.18 10.69 -2.85
C PHE A 120 -10.13 9.54 -2.49
N HIS A 121 -10.77 9.58 -1.32
CA HIS A 121 -11.74 8.59 -0.86
C HIS A 121 -11.19 7.16 -0.77
N PHE A 122 -9.93 6.99 -0.37
CA PHE A 122 -9.42 5.67 0.02
C PHE A 122 -10.09 5.20 1.31
N HIS A 123 -10.32 3.89 1.39
CA HIS A 123 -10.95 3.27 2.55
C HIS A 123 -9.91 2.88 3.59
N TYR A 124 -8.72 2.47 3.15
CA TYR A 124 -7.66 2.06 4.06
C TYR A 124 -6.25 2.38 3.54
N ASP A 125 -5.34 2.54 4.49
CA ASP A 125 -3.90 2.56 4.31
C ASP A 125 -3.27 1.27 4.88
N SER A 126 -2.20 0.79 4.25
CA SER A 126 -1.37 -0.29 4.76
C SER A 126 0.11 0.08 4.72
N SER A 127 0.46 1.23 5.31
CA SER A 127 1.82 1.77 5.32
C SER A 127 2.49 1.80 6.70
N MET A 128 1.72 1.82 7.80
CA MET A 128 2.27 1.85 9.17
C MET A 128 2.88 0.51 9.55
N LEU A 129 4.14 0.56 9.99
CA LEU A 129 4.92 -0.59 10.44
C LEU A 129 5.06 -0.57 11.95
N PHE A 130 4.71 -1.67 12.60
CA PHE A 130 4.75 -1.85 14.05
C PHE A 130 5.75 -2.93 14.45
N LYS A 131 6.34 -2.79 15.64
CA LYS A 131 7.22 -3.81 16.24
C LYS A 131 6.47 -5.13 16.42
N SER A 132 7.18 -6.25 16.28
CA SER A 132 6.59 -7.60 16.46
C SER A 132 5.97 -7.84 17.84
N ALA A 133 6.45 -7.15 18.87
CA ALA A 133 5.91 -7.20 20.23
C ALA A 133 4.51 -6.56 20.36
N SER A 134 4.12 -5.72 19.41
CA SER A 134 2.88 -4.93 19.42
C SER A 134 1.99 -5.35 18.25
N LEU A 135 1.29 -6.48 18.44
CA LEU A 135 0.32 -6.97 17.46
C LEU A 135 -0.95 -6.12 17.52
N MET A 136 -1.11 -5.28 16.50
CA MET A 136 -2.24 -4.38 16.32
C MET A 136 -3.25 -4.99 15.34
N TRP A 137 -4.52 -5.03 15.74
CA TRP A 137 -5.62 -5.27 14.79
C TRP A 137 -5.83 -4.04 13.91
N PRO A 138 -6.45 -4.17 12.72
CA PRO A 138 -6.87 -3.01 11.95
C PRO A 138 -7.74 -2.07 12.80
N PHE A 139 -7.48 -0.76 12.69
CA PHE A 139 -8.15 0.29 13.46
C PHE A 139 -8.43 1.51 12.58
N THR A 140 -9.35 2.37 12.99
CA THR A 140 -9.59 3.64 12.29
C THR A 140 -8.74 4.76 12.88
N LEU A 141 -8.38 5.73 12.04
CA LEU A 141 -7.69 6.96 12.46
C LEU A 141 -8.65 8.01 13.03
N ASP A 142 -9.83 7.60 13.51
CA ASP A 142 -10.82 8.46 14.17
C ASP A 142 -10.25 9.05 15.48
N TYR A 143 -9.40 8.27 16.17
CA TYR A 143 -8.84 8.61 17.46
C TYR A 143 -7.30 8.49 17.44
N PRO A 144 -6.60 9.25 18.30
CA PRO A 144 -5.19 9.01 18.56
C PRO A 144 -4.95 7.59 19.06
N PHE A 145 -3.83 7.00 18.64
CA PHE A 145 -3.35 5.71 19.12
C PHE A 145 -1.92 5.85 19.63
N ASP A 146 -1.45 4.88 20.42
CA ASP A 146 -0.08 4.85 20.90
C ASP A 146 0.89 4.57 19.73
N GLN A 147 1.72 5.57 19.39
CA GLN A 147 2.69 5.49 18.31
C GLN A 147 4.05 4.93 18.76
N THR A 148 4.24 4.65 20.06
CA THR A 148 5.53 4.21 20.63
C THR A 148 6.12 2.97 19.95
N ASP A 149 5.24 2.09 19.46
CA ASP A 149 5.62 0.87 18.76
C ASP A 149 5.51 0.95 17.23
N CYS A 150 5.10 2.09 16.69
CA CYS A 150 5.19 2.34 15.25
C CYS A 150 6.60 2.80 14.88
N ILE A 151 7.22 2.10 13.93
CA ILE A 151 8.63 2.21 13.57
C ILE A 151 8.87 3.32 12.56
N ASN A 152 7.92 3.50 11.64
CA ASN A 152 7.99 4.48 10.56
C ASN A 152 6.96 5.62 10.70
N CYS A 153 6.22 5.66 11.80
CA CYS A 153 5.37 6.80 12.12
C CYS A 153 6.26 7.94 12.65
N GLN A 154 6.16 9.11 12.01
CA GLN A 154 6.56 10.36 12.65
C GLN A 154 5.39 10.92 13.48
N GLN A 155 5.64 11.99 14.23
CA GLN A 155 4.66 12.53 15.16
C GLN A 155 3.38 12.97 14.43
N TRP A 156 2.32 12.18 14.60
CA TRP A 156 0.99 12.48 14.06
C TRP A 156 0.09 13.08 15.13
N ASN A 157 -0.66 14.13 14.78
CA ASN A 157 -1.47 14.91 15.73
C ASN A 157 -2.89 15.28 15.25
N ARG A 158 -3.37 14.74 14.11
CA ARG A 158 -4.75 14.95 13.64
C ARG A 158 -5.57 13.68 13.83
N SER A 159 -6.84 13.71 13.44
CA SER A 159 -7.68 12.51 13.25
C SER A 159 -8.16 12.50 11.81
N PHE A 160 -8.29 11.31 11.22
CA PHE A 160 -8.79 11.10 9.86
C PHE A 160 -9.99 10.16 9.90
N GLU A 161 -11.19 10.75 9.95
CA GLU A 161 -12.43 10.01 10.19
C GLU A 161 -12.63 8.84 9.20
N ALA A 162 -13.06 7.67 9.64
CA ALA A 162 -13.38 6.51 8.80
C ALA A 162 -12.24 6.01 7.86
N LEU A 163 -11.00 6.50 8.02
CA LEU A 163 -9.84 5.94 7.32
C LEU A 163 -9.28 4.78 8.14
N TRP A 164 -9.27 3.59 7.56
CA TRP A 164 -8.73 2.40 8.21
C TRP A 164 -7.22 2.31 8.04
N GLN A 165 -6.54 1.89 9.10
CA GLN A 165 -5.17 1.44 9.06
C GLN A 165 -5.14 -0.09 9.13
N PHE A 166 -4.48 -0.72 8.15
CA PHE A 166 -4.09 -2.12 8.19
C PHE A 166 -2.60 -2.17 8.56
N PRO A 167 -2.27 -2.33 9.85
CA PRO A 167 -0.90 -2.28 10.33
C PRO A 167 -0.07 -3.44 9.76
N LEU A 168 1.17 -3.14 9.41
CA LEU A 168 2.20 -4.13 9.07
C LEU A 168 3.00 -4.42 10.34
N HIS A 169 3.31 -5.69 10.59
CA HIS A 169 4.14 -6.09 11.73
C HIS A 169 5.48 -6.58 11.24
N GLU A 170 6.55 -6.18 11.93
CA GLU A 170 7.86 -6.75 11.69
C GLU A 170 7.87 -8.26 11.96
N TRP A 171 8.60 -8.99 11.11
CA TRP A 171 8.93 -10.38 11.36
C TRP A 171 10.29 -10.44 12.06
N THR A 172 10.31 -10.98 13.28
CA THR A 172 11.56 -11.31 13.99
C THR A 172 12.01 -12.74 13.71
N TYR A 173 13.23 -12.92 13.22
CA TYR A 173 13.86 -14.24 13.10
C TYR A 173 14.45 -14.69 14.45
N THR A 174 14.51 -16.00 14.67
CA THR A 174 15.05 -16.64 15.89
C THR A 174 16.53 -16.35 16.16
N HIS A 175 17.26 -15.75 15.22
CA HIS A 175 18.66 -15.33 15.40
C HIS A 175 18.86 -13.84 15.72
N GLY A 176 17.79 -13.09 16.04
CA GLY A 176 17.90 -11.71 16.54
C GLY A 176 18.21 -10.64 15.49
N GLU A 177 18.32 -11.01 14.20
CA GLU A 177 18.28 -10.04 13.12
C GLU A 177 16.83 -9.70 12.78
N ASN A 178 16.40 -8.49 13.13
CA ASN A 178 15.14 -7.93 12.64
C ASN A 178 15.35 -7.55 11.17
N ARG A 179 14.63 -8.22 10.26
CA ARG A 179 14.59 -7.83 8.85
C ARG A 179 13.17 -7.43 8.48
N ILE A 180 13.00 -6.18 8.07
CA ILE A 180 11.78 -5.73 7.40
C ILE A 180 11.78 -6.39 6.02
N ILE A 181 10.93 -7.39 5.81
CA ILE A 181 10.71 -7.95 4.48
C ILE A 181 9.94 -6.90 3.67
N LYS A 182 10.67 -6.03 2.95
CA LYS A 182 10.08 -5.16 1.94
C LYS A 182 9.81 -6.02 0.70
N LEU A 183 8.60 -6.57 0.61
CA LEU A 183 8.12 -7.15 -0.66
C LEU A 183 7.88 -5.98 -1.62
N THR A 184 8.83 -5.76 -2.53
CA THR A 184 8.71 -4.85 -3.68
C THR A 184 7.80 -5.44 -4.74
#